data_AF-A0A0T5ZTA7-F1
#
_entry.id   AF-A0A0T5ZTA7-F1
#
_cell.length_a   1.000
_cell.length_b   1.000
_cell.length_c   1.000
_cell.angle_alpha   90.00
_cell.angle_beta   90.00
_cell.angle_gamma   90.00
#
_symmetry.space_group_name_H-M   'P 1'
#
loop_
_entity.id
_entity.type
_entity.pdbx_description
1 polymer ?
#
loop_
_entity_poly.entity_id
_entity_poly.type
_entity_poly.pdbx_seq_one_letter_code
_entity_poly.pdbx_strand_id
1 'polypeptide(L)'
;MKGYLKFVELASWPKACINIDNKRKNQMLTSSKKTIFFDFGDTLAATMPSYLIRIAMALRAVGYPVSDREFELAYIKTDYEIYARYKAQEEITPDEYREWFFPILCKYLCLDGDPYEIRSKMRVELKGIKFSRAQLPGANELLDFLKGKGYILVVISNNDGKTEEKCEEVGIREYFHIIIDSTNIGLVKPDARIFQFVLEKLKLSSGQAIHIGDLYGSDVMGGLNAGIDVIWLNNHGIQKLNGSQVIEVESLTEVKKLLGLEIDSF
;
A
#
# COMPACT_ATOMS: atom_id res chain seq x y z
N MET A 1 27.31 -22.70 -1.34
CA MET A 1 26.45 -23.85 -0.95
C MET A 1 25.07 -23.63 -1.56
N LYS A 2 24.80 -24.33 -2.65
CA LYS A 2 23.45 -24.48 -3.23
C LYS A 2 22.64 -25.36 -2.26
N GLY A 3 21.49 -24.90 -1.77
CA GLY A 3 20.69 -25.76 -0.90
C GLY A 3 19.58 -25.17 -0.03
N TYR A 4 19.14 -23.91 -0.23
CA TYR A 4 17.93 -23.39 0.45
C TYR A 4 17.12 -22.50 -0.51
N LEU A 5 16.81 -23.05 -1.69
CA LEU A 5 15.78 -22.52 -2.58
C LEU A 5 14.55 -23.41 -2.40
N LYS A 6 13.70 -23.08 -1.43
CA LYS A 6 12.29 -23.44 -1.48
C LYS A 6 11.52 -22.15 -1.68
N PHE A 7 10.97 -22.03 -2.89
CA PHE A 7 9.91 -21.11 -3.24
C PHE A 7 8.93 -20.99 -2.08
N VAL A 8 8.57 -19.77 -1.70
CA VAL A 8 7.46 -19.55 -0.78
C VAL A 8 6.22 -20.05 -1.49
N GLU A 9 5.81 -21.28 -1.21
CA GLU A 9 4.56 -21.83 -1.71
C GLU A 9 3.42 -21.01 -1.08
N LEU A 10 2.76 -20.22 -1.92
CA LEU A 10 1.49 -19.52 -1.66
C LEU A 10 0.31 -20.50 -1.42
N ALA A 11 0.57 -21.74 -1.01
CA ALA A 11 -0.37 -22.87 -1.00
C ALA A 11 -1.57 -22.71 -0.04
N SER A 12 -1.61 -21.67 0.78
CA SER A 12 -2.71 -21.36 1.70
C SER A 12 -3.61 -20.20 1.27
N TRP A 13 -3.42 -19.62 0.08
CA TRP A 13 -4.25 -18.52 -0.41
C TRP A 13 -5.46 -19.05 -1.20
N PRO A 14 -6.68 -18.48 -1.05
CA PRO A 14 -7.86 -18.92 -1.80
C PRO A 14 -7.62 -18.81 -3.31
N LYS A 15 -7.69 -19.94 -4.01
CA LYS A 15 -7.54 -20.04 -5.47
C LYS A 15 -8.77 -19.45 -6.15
N ALA A 16 -8.70 -18.19 -6.58
CA ALA A 16 -9.68 -17.62 -7.49
C ALA A 16 -9.02 -17.45 -8.86
N CYS A 17 -9.24 -18.42 -9.74
CA CYS A 17 -8.83 -18.39 -11.15
C CYS A 17 -9.50 -17.24 -11.91
N ILE A 18 -8.85 -16.71 -12.95
CA ILE A 18 -9.39 -16.38 -14.30
C ILE A 18 -8.46 -15.37 -15.02
N ASN A 19 -8.21 -15.60 -16.32
CA ASN A 19 -7.47 -14.73 -17.25
C ASN A 19 -8.09 -13.34 -17.37
N ILE A 20 -7.25 -12.29 -17.39
CA ILE A 20 -7.68 -10.93 -17.77
C ILE A 20 -7.79 -10.89 -19.29
N ASP A 21 -9.00 -10.76 -19.82
CA ASP A 21 -9.22 -10.42 -21.23
C ASP A 21 -9.02 -8.89 -21.42
N ASN A 22 -8.50 -8.48 -22.58
CA ASN A 22 -8.22 -7.09 -22.98
C ASN A 22 -9.42 -6.14 -22.73
N LYS A 23 -10.62 -6.71 -22.73
CA LYS A 23 -11.89 -6.02 -22.47
C LYS A 23 -11.94 -5.29 -21.11
N ARG A 24 -11.40 -5.87 -20.04
CA ARG A 24 -11.46 -5.25 -18.70
C ARG A 24 -10.43 -4.15 -18.50
N LYS A 25 -9.25 -4.32 -19.11
CA LYS A 25 -8.21 -3.28 -19.17
C LYS A 25 -8.72 -2.03 -19.90
N ASN A 26 -9.42 -2.22 -21.01
CA ASN A 26 -10.05 -1.14 -21.76
C ASN A 26 -11.23 -0.49 -21.01
N GLN A 27 -11.93 -1.21 -20.13
CA GLN A 27 -13.03 -0.66 -19.34
C GLN A 27 -12.54 0.22 -18.16
N MET A 28 -11.42 -0.15 -17.53
CA MET A 28 -10.79 0.67 -16.48
C MET A 28 -10.19 1.97 -17.04
N LEU A 29 -9.62 1.93 -18.25
CA LEU A 29 -9.02 3.06 -18.97
C LEU A 29 -10.04 3.84 -19.82
N THR A 30 -11.30 3.89 -19.37
CA THR A 30 -12.32 4.70 -20.05
C THR A 30 -12.26 6.15 -19.59
N SER A 31 -12.67 7.07 -20.46
CA SER A 31 -12.77 8.53 -20.22
C SER A 31 -13.68 8.94 -19.03
N SER A 32 -14.28 7.98 -18.33
CA SER A 32 -15.13 8.20 -17.16
C SER A 32 -14.33 8.39 -15.86
N LYS A 33 -13.05 7.96 -15.84
CA LYS A 33 -12.14 8.15 -14.71
C LYS A 33 -11.73 9.61 -14.58
N LYS A 34 -11.97 10.19 -13.42
CA LYS A 34 -11.68 11.61 -13.13
C LYS A 34 -10.69 11.80 -11.99
N THR A 35 -10.47 10.76 -11.19
CA THR A 35 -9.75 10.87 -9.93
C THR A 35 -8.81 9.70 -9.72
N ILE A 36 -7.60 9.99 -9.25
CA ILE A 36 -6.60 8.99 -8.85
C ILE A 36 -6.34 9.12 -7.36
N PHE A 37 -6.56 8.02 -6.64
CA PHE A 37 -6.19 7.85 -5.25
C PHE A 37 -4.82 7.18 -5.17
N PHE A 38 -3.97 7.66 -4.28
CA PHE A 38 -2.64 7.12 -4.04
C PHE A 38 -2.46 6.75 -2.57
N ASP A 39 -1.84 5.60 -2.31
CA ASP A 39 -1.08 5.47 -1.07
C ASP A 39 0.17 6.38 -1.09
N PHE A 40 0.74 6.64 0.07
CA PHE A 40 1.94 7.45 0.21
C PHE A 40 3.23 6.63 0.35
N GLY A 41 3.30 5.73 1.34
CA GLY A 41 4.54 5.09 1.76
C GLY A 41 4.90 3.93 0.85
N ASP A 42 6.13 3.91 0.32
CA ASP A 42 6.56 2.93 -0.68
C ASP A 42 5.66 2.89 -1.95
N THR A 43 4.82 3.94 -2.14
CA THR A 43 4.01 4.20 -3.34
C THR A 43 4.37 5.52 -4.02
N LEU A 44 4.38 6.64 -3.30
CA LEU A 44 4.81 7.95 -3.80
C LEU A 44 6.17 8.37 -3.25
N ALA A 45 6.50 7.95 -2.04
CA ALA A 45 7.73 8.29 -1.36
C ALA A 45 8.21 7.14 -0.48
N ALA A 46 9.52 7.02 -0.34
CA ALA A 46 10.17 6.01 0.50
C ALA A 46 11.21 6.68 1.40
N THR A 47 11.72 5.92 2.38
CA THR A 47 12.87 6.34 3.18
C THR A 47 14.12 5.57 2.79
N MET A 48 15.30 6.14 3.07
CA MET A 48 16.58 5.43 2.97
C MET A 48 17.29 5.46 4.34
N PRO A 49 17.51 4.30 4.99
CA PRO A 49 16.98 2.97 4.66
C PRO A 49 15.43 2.93 4.65
N SER A 50 14.82 1.95 3.96
CA SER A 50 13.36 1.83 3.89
C SER A 50 12.74 1.65 5.27
N TYR A 51 11.47 2.01 5.45
CA TYR A 51 10.82 1.89 6.75
C TYR A 51 10.83 0.45 7.28
N LEU A 52 10.60 -0.52 6.39
CA LEU A 52 10.64 -1.95 6.68
C LEU A 52 12.03 -2.37 7.18
N ILE A 53 13.09 -1.95 6.48
CA ILE A 53 14.48 -2.24 6.90
C ILE A 53 14.82 -1.60 8.24
N ARG A 54 14.32 -0.39 8.52
CA ARG A 54 14.55 0.28 9.81
C ARG A 54 13.90 -0.47 10.97
N ILE A 55 12.71 -1.06 10.77
CA ILE A 55 12.10 -1.92 11.79
C ILE A 55 12.92 -3.19 11.98
N ALA A 56 13.39 -3.83 10.89
CA ALA A 56 14.25 -5.01 10.98
C ALA A 56 15.57 -4.71 11.73
N MET A 57 16.20 -3.57 11.45
CA MET A 57 17.37 -3.07 12.18
C MET A 57 17.08 -2.88 13.67
N ALA A 58 15.96 -2.26 14.01
CA ALA A 58 15.54 -2.03 15.40
C ALA A 58 15.24 -3.35 16.14
N LEU A 59 14.65 -4.34 15.47
CA LEU A 59 14.45 -5.69 16.02
C LEU A 59 15.80 -6.39 16.31
N ARG A 60 16.77 -6.28 15.39
CA ARG A 60 18.13 -6.80 15.60
C ARG A 60 18.82 -6.13 16.79
N ALA A 61 18.66 -4.83 16.94
CA ALA A 61 19.22 -4.08 18.06
C ALA A 61 18.69 -4.53 19.43
N VAL A 62 17.43 -5.00 19.49
CA VAL A 62 16.83 -5.53 20.73
C VAL A 62 16.93 -7.06 20.88
N GLY A 63 17.77 -7.70 20.07
CA GLY A 63 18.15 -9.12 20.23
C GLY A 63 17.44 -10.12 19.33
N TYR A 64 16.63 -9.69 18.35
CA TYR A 64 15.96 -10.58 17.41
C TYR A 64 16.68 -10.60 16.06
N PRO A 65 17.39 -11.69 15.69
CA PRO A 65 18.25 -11.75 14.49
C PRO A 65 17.44 -11.98 13.21
N VAL A 66 16.50 -11.09 12.91
CA VAL A 66 15.68 -11.15 11.69
C VAL A 66 16.47 -10.63 10.49
N SER A 67 16.49 -11.36 9.38
CA SER A 67 16.99 -10.84 8.11
C SER A 67 16.00 -9.86 7.49
N ASP A 68 16.50 -8.99 6.61
CA ASP A 68 15.70 -8.01 5.89
C ASP A 68 14.60 -8.70 5.05
N ARG A 69 14.94 -9.82 4.39
CA ARG A 69 13.97 -10.57 3.57
C ARG A 69 12.90 -11.28 4.39
N GLU A 70 13.27 -11.87 5.53
CA GLU A 70 12.29 -12.47 6.44
C GLU A 70 11.31 -11.42 6.97
N PHE A 71 11.83 -10.23 7.29
CA PHE A 71 11.02 -9.11 7.74
C PHE A 71 10.02 -8.64 6.69
N GLU A 72 10.47 -8.37 5.46
CA GLU A 72 9.58 -7.99 4.36
C GLU A 72 8.45 -9.02 4.15
N LEU A 73 8.81 -10.30 4.09
CA LEU A 73 7.83 -11.37 3.91
C LEU A 73 6.82 -11.45 5.06
N ALA A 74 7.28 -11.27 6.31
CA ALA A 74 6.40 -11.25 7.47
C ALA A 74 5.49 -10.01 7.49
N TYR A 75 5.98 -8.86 7.05
CA TYR A 75 5.21 -7.62 6.93
C TYR A 75 4.06 -7.78 5.91
N ILE A 76 4.36 -8.33 4.73
CA ILE A 76 3.36 -8.58 3.68
C ILE A 76 2.29 -9.59 4.15
N LYS A 77 2.71 -10.66 4.84
CA LYS A 77 1.77 -11.63 5.43
C LYS A 77 0.90 -11.00 6.52
N THR A 78 1.48 -10.08 7.30
CA THR A 78 0.77 -9.34 8.35
C THR A 78 -0.34 -8.47 7.76
N ASP A 79 -0.02 -7.70 6.73
CA ASP A 79 -0.99 -6.87 6.00
C ASP A 79 -2.16 -7.72 5.47
N TYR A 80 -1.87 -8.87 4.85
CA TYR A 80 -2.92 -9.76 4.36
C TYR A 80 -3.73 -10.43 5.48
N GLU A 81 -3.12 -10.83 6.60
CA GLU A 81 -3.86 -11.38 7.75
C GLU A 81 -4.77 -10.33 8.39
N ILE A 82 -4.35 -9.06 8.45
CA ILE A 82 -5.23 -7.96 8.91
C ILE A 82 -6.44 -7.85 7.99
N TYR A 83 -6.24 -7.88 6.66
CA TYR A 83 -7.35 -7.90 5.72
C TYR A 83 -8.28 -9.10 5.95
N ALA A 84 -7.74 -10.30 6.16
CA ALA A 84 -8.55 -11.49 6.44
C ALA A 84 -9.36 -11.36 7.74
N ARG A 85 -8.81 -10.75 8.79
CA ARG A 85 -9.52 -10.46 10.04
C ARG A 85 -10.60 -9.41 9.85
N TYR A 86 -10.28 -8.32 9.14
CA TYR A 86 -11.25 -7.30 8.76
C TYR A 86 -12.46 -7.93 8.05
N LYS A 87 -12.24 -8.83 7.08
CA LYS A 87 -13.34 -9.50 6.36
C LYS A 87 -14.28 -10.32 7.25
N ALA A 88 -13.86 -10.71 8.45
CA ALA A 88 -14.70 -11.47 9.37
C ALA A 88 -15.63 -10.57 10.22
N GLN A 89 -15.30 -9.28 10.39
CA GLN A 89 -16.06 -8.35 11.24
C GLN A 89 -16.53 -7.07 10.52
N GLU A 90 -16.09 -6.86 9.27
CA GLU A 90 -16.48 -5.79 8.35
C GLU A 90 -16.15 -4.35 8.75
N GLU A 91 -15.52 -4.16 9.92
CA GLU A 91 -15.07 -2.86 10.42
C GLU A 91 -13.70 -2.96 11.09
N ILE A 92 -12.86 -1.93 10.98
CA ILE A 92 -11.60 -1.85 11.74
C ILE A 92 -11.22 -0.38 11.97
N THR A 93 -10.88 -0.05 13.22
CA THR A 93 -10.37 1.28 13.59
C THR A 93 -8.85 1.37 13.43
N PRO A 94 -8.25 2.57 13.30
CA PRO A 94 -6.80 2.73 13.33
C PRO A 94 -6.13 2.16 14.61
N ASP A 95 -6.83 2.20 15.74
CA ASP A 95 -6.32 1.67 17.01
C ASP A 95 -6.29 0.14 16.99
N GLU A 96 -7.38 -0.51 16.56
CA GLU A 96 -7.42 -1.96 16.39
C GLU A 96 -6.39 -2.43 15.36
N TYR A 97 -6.25 -1.73 14.23
CA TYR A 97 -5.21 -2.02 13.24
C TYR A 97 -3.83 -2.04 13.89
N ARG A 98 -3.49 -1.01 14.68
CA ARG A 98 -2.18 -0.92 15.36
C ARG A 98 -1.99 -2.02 16.41
N GLU A 99 -3.05 -2.37 17.14
CA GLU A 99 -3.03 -3.42 18.16
C GLU A 99 -2.95 -4.82 17.55
N TRP A 100 -3.47 -5.02 16.33
CA TRP A 100 -3.34 -6.29 15.62
C TRP A 100 -2.00 -6.44 14.90
N PHE A 101 -1.50 -5.37 14.28
CA PHE A 101 -0.37 -5.44 13.36
C PHE A 101 0.87 -6.05 14.00
N PHE A 102 1.33 -5.49 15.13
CA PHE A 102 2.61 -5.90 15.70
C PHE A 102 2.60 -7.32 16.30
N PRO A 103 1.55 -7.77 17.01
CA PRO A 103 1.43 -9.16 17.43
C PRO A 103 1.39 -10.16 16.26
N ILE A 104 0.68 -9.84 15.17
CA ILE A 104 0.66 -10.68 13.96
C ILE A 104 2.05 -10.73 13.32
N LEU A 105 2.75 -9.60 13.25
CA LEU A 105 4.12 -9.53 12.75
C LEU A 105 5.06 -10.41 13.58
N CYS A 106 4.99 -10.34 14.91
CA CYS A 106 5.78 -11.19 15.80
C CYS A 106 5.51 -12.68 15.56
N LYS A 107 4.24 -13.06 15.36
CA LYS A 107 3.83 -14.43 15.01
C LYS A 107 4.48 -14.90 13.69
N TYR A 108 4.46 -14.08 12.64
CA TYR A 108 5.06 -14.45 11.35
C TYR A 108 6.59 -14.49 11.36
N LEU A 109 7.21 -13.72 12.25
CA LEU A 109 8.65 -13.73 12.50
C LEU A 109 9.09 -14.81 13.51
N CYS A 110 8.14 -15.53 14.11
CA CYS A 110 8.39 -16.49 15.19
C CYS A 110 9.22 -15.85 16.34
N LEU A 111 8.90 -14.62 16.74
CA LEU A 111 9.58 -13.95 17.85
C LEU A 111 9.10 -14.52 19.19
N ASP A 112 10.05 -14.89 20.05
CA ASP A 112 9.77 -15.30 21.43
C ASP A 112 9.66 -14.08 22.35
N GLY A 113 8.59 -14.02 23.15
CA GLY A 113 8.35 -12.97 24.15
C GLY A 113 7.00 -12.26 23.98
N ASP A 114 6.72 -11.31 24.88
CA ASP A 114 5.52 -10.48 24.78
C ASP A 114 5.66 -9.45 23.64
N PRO A 115 4.79 -9.48 22.61
CA PRO A 115 4.81 -8.50 21.52
C PRO A 115 4.79 -7.05 21.99
N TYR A 116 4.13 -6.72 23.11
CA TYR A 116 4.05 -5.33 23.58
C TYR A 116 5.39 -4.85 24.16
N GLU A 117 6.08 -5.71 24.89
CA GLU A 117 7.44 -5.42 25.39
C GLU A 117 8.43 -5.29 24.23
N ILE A 118 8.36 -6.20 23.26
CA ILE A 118 9.21 -6.17 22.06
C ILE A 118 8.95 -4.86 21.29
N ARG A 119 7.69 -4.49 21.09
CA ARG A 119 7.29 -3.24 20.42
C ARG A 119 7.87 -2.03 21.13
N SER A 120 7.79 -2.00 22.45
CA SER A 120 8.30 -0.88 23.27
C SER A 120 9.81 -0.71 23.10
N LYS A 121 10.58 -1.78 23.28
CA LYS A 121 12.05 -1.78 23.11
C LYS A 121 12.44 -1.41 21.68
N MET A 122 11.82 -2.05 20.68
CA MET A 122 12.09 -1.79 19.26
C MET A 122 11.82 -0.32 18.90
N ARG A 123 10.74 0.29 19.41
CA ARG A 123 10.44 1.71 19.13
C ARG A 123 11.47 2.68 19.69
N VAL A 124 12.16 2.33 20.77
CA VAL A 124 13.27 3.15 21.29
C VAL A 124 14.43 3.13 20.29
N GLU A 125 14.83 1.95 19.83
CA GLU A 125 15.90 1.80 18.82
C GLU A 125 15.52 2.46 17.49
N LEU A 126 14.28 2.28 17.03
CA LEU A 126 13.80 2.84 15.76
C LEU A 126 13.90 4.37 15.72
N LYS A 127 13.67 5.06 16.84
CA LYS A 127 13.82 6.53 16.94
C LYS A 127 15.26 7.00 16.73
N GLY A 128 16.24 6.16 17.09
CA GLY A 128 17.67 6.47 16.91
C GLY A 128 18.18 6.24 15.48
N ILE A 129 17.44 5.52 14.66
CA ILE A 129 17.86 5.20 13.28
C ILE A 129 17.62 6.41 12.39
N LYS A 130 18.72 7.02 11.91
CA LYS A 130 18.68 8.10 10.94
C LYS A 130 18.19 7.61 9.58
N PHE A 131 17.41 8.44 8.91
CA PHE A 131 16.91 8.18 7.57
C PHE A 131 16.69 9.49 6.82
N SER A 132 16.68 9.41 5.50
CA SER A 132 16.17 10.46 4.62
C SER A 132 14.86 10.01 3.99
N ARG A 133 14.00 10.95 3.61
CA ARG A 133 12.82 10.67 2.80
C ARG A 133 13.01 11.28 1.41
N ALA A 134 12.59 10.54 0.39
CA ALA A 134 12.59 11.02 -0.98
C ALA A 134 11.37 10.46 -1.72
N GLN A 135 11.02 11.12 -2.82
CA GLN A 135 10.03 10.59 -3.73
C GLN A 135 10.50 9.28 -4.36
N LEU A 136 9.56 8.41 -4.70
CA LEU A 136 9.88 7.23 -5.50
C LEU A 136 10.20 7.61 -6.95
N PRO A 137 11.07 6.85 -7.64
CA PRO A 137 11.38 7.10 -9.05
C PRO A 137 10.12 7.13 -9.92
N GLY A 138 9.95 8.18 -10.71
CA GLY A 138 8.80 8.38 -11.59
C GLY A 138 7.59 9.08 -10.94
N ALA A 139 7.66 9.43 -9.65
CA ALA A 139 6.54 10.06 -8.94
C ALA A 139 6.21 11.45 -9.52
N ASN A 140 7.19 12.36 -9.58
CA ASN A 140 6.98 13.69 -10.18
C ASN A 140 6.46 13.58 -11.62
N GLU A 141 7.08 12.74 -12.46
CA GLU A 141 6.70 12.61 -13.87
C GLU A 141 5.29 12.04 -14.07
N LEU A 142 4.83 11.19 -13.15
CA LEU A 142 3.46 10.68 -13.12
C LEU A 142 2.49 11.76 -12.63
N LEU A 143 2.80 12.45 -11.53
CA LEU A 143 1.95 13.49 -10.95
C LEU A 143 1.77 14.67 -11.90
N ASP A 144 2.84 15.12 -12.56
CA ASP A 144 2.79 16.14 -13.61
C ASP A 144 1.90 15.72 -14.78
N PHE A 145 2.06 14.48 -15.24
CA PHE A 145 1.26 13.93 -16.34
C PHE A 145 -0.23 13.91 -15.97
N LEU A 146 -0.58 13.40 -14.79
CA LEU A 146 -1.97 13.30 -14.36
C LEU A 146 -2.60 14.68 -14.12
N LYS A 147 -1.86 15.61 -13.51
CA LYS A 147 -2.31 16.99 -13.32
C LYS A 147 -2.52 17.70 -14.66
N GLY A 148 -1.60 17.53 -15.61
CA GLY A 148 -1.72 18.08 -16.97
C GLY A 148 -2.91 17.51 -17.76
N LYS A 149 -3.34 16.28 -17.43
CA LYS A 149 -4.56 15.65 -17.97
C LYS A 149 -5.84 16.05 -17.23
N GLY A 150 -5.75 16.83 -16.15
CA GLY A 150 -6.89 17.32 -15.39
C GLY A 150 -7.47 16.31 -14.39
N TYR A 151 -6.73 15.26 -14.01
CA TYR A 151 -7.17 14.35 -12.94
C TYR A 151 -7.17 15.07 -11.59
N ILE A 152 -8.15 14.75 -10.76
CA ILE A 152 -8.13 15.07 -9.34
C ILE A 152 -7.23 14.04 -8.64
N LEU A 153 -6.23 14.50 -7.89
CA LEU A 153 -5.30 13.61 -7.19
C LEU A 153 -5.57 13.67 -5.69
N VAL A 154 -5.62 12.50 -5.05
CA VAL A 154 -5.84 12.37 -3.60
C VAL A 154 -4.83 11.37 -3.02
N VAL A 155 -4.34 11.65 -1.82
CA VAL A 155 -3.61 10.67 -1.01
C VAL A 155 -4.56 10.05 0.02
N ILE A 156 -4.50 8.72 0.19
CA ILE A 156 -5.17 7.96 1.24
C ILE A 156 -4.13 7.04 1.89
N SER A 157 -3.66 7.39 3.09
CA SER A 157 -2.56 6.68 3.75
C SER A 157 -2.91 6.19 5.15
N ASN A 158 -2.49 4.96 5.45
CA ASN A 158 -2.47 4.44 6.82
C ASN A 158 -1.19 4.94 7.51
N ASN A 159 -1.28 6.04 8.23
CA ASN A 159 -0.08 6.72 8.74
C ASN A 159 -0.32 7.34 10.13
N ASP A 160 0.66 8.09 10.61
CA ASP A 160 0.75 8.66 11.97
C ASP A 160 0.10 10.05 12.14
N GLY A 161 -0.77 10.47 11.22
CA GLY A 161 -1.41 11.78 11.23
C GLY A 161 -0.61 12.88 10.51
N LYS A 162 0.59 12.56 9.99
CA LYS A 162 1.52 13.53 9.37
C LYS A 162 1.72 13.35 7.87
N THR A 163 0.81 12.67 7.18
CA THR A 163 0.96 12.43 5.74
C THR A 163 1.06 13.73 4.94
N GLU A 164 0.35 14.79 5.34
CA GLU A 164 0.42 16.09 4.66
C GLU A 164 1.80 16.75 4.81
N GLU A 165 2.35 16.82 6.02
CA GLU A 165 3.71 17.29 6.30
C GLU A 165 4.76 16.49 5.50
N LYS A 166 4.58 15.16 5.40
CA LYS A 166 5.49 14.29 4.62
C LYS A 166 5.39 14.54 3.12
N CYS A 167 4.22 14.94 2.60
CA CYS A 167 4.06 15.35 1.21
C CYS A 167 4.75 16.70 0.94
N GLU A 168 4.72 17.63 1.90
CA GLU A 168 5.46 18.91 1.83
C GLU A 168 6.97 18.67 1.86
N GLU A 169 7.45 17.80 2.77
CA GLU A 169 8.86 17.43 2.93
C GLU A 169 9.49 16.97 1.60
N VAL A 170 8.76 16.18 0.81
CA VAL A 170 9.23 15.66 -0.48
C VAL A 170 8.75 16.48 -1.69
N GLY A 171 8.11 17.62 -1.47
CA GLY A 171 7.74 18.58 -2.52
C GLY A 171 6.61 18.15 -3.44
N ILE A 172 5.69 17.27 -2.99
CA ILE A 172 4.55 16.79 -3.80
C ILE A 172 3.19 17.28 -3.30
N ARG A 173 3.14 18.05 -2.21
CA ARG A 173 1.88 18.52 -1.61
C ARG A 173 0.94 19.22 -2.60
N GLU A 174 1.50 20.07 -3.47
CA GLU A 174 0.77 20.92 -4.42
C GLU A 174 0.08 20.15 -5.57
N TYR A 175 0.32 18.84 -5.69
CA TYR A 175 -0.38 18.00 -6.65
C TYR A 175 -1.75 17.56 -6.13
N PHE A 176 -1.93 17.47 -4.81
CA PHE A 176 -3.08 16.80 -4.22
C PHE A 176 -4.18 17.78 -3.81
N HIS A 177 -5.39 17.45 -4.25
CA HIS A 177 -6.60 18.17 -3.85
C HIS A 177 -6.98 17.86 -2.40
N ILE A 178 -6.83 16.61 -1.99
CA ILE A 178 -7.10 16.13 -0.63
C ILE A 178 -5.98 15.17 -0.22
N ILE A 179 -5.56 15.23 1.04
CA ILE A 179 -4.73 14.21 1.68
C ILE A 179 -5.50 13.67 2.88
N ILE A 180 -5.74 12.37 2.89
CA ILE A 180 -6.37 11.62 3.97
C ILE A 180 -5.31 10.79 4.68
N ASP A 181 -5.28 10.95 6.00
CA ASP A 181 -4.47 10.17 6.91
C ASP A 181 -5.39 9.42 7.87
N SER A 182 -5.23 8.10 7.97
CA SER A 182 -6.11 7.25 8.76
C SER A 182 -6.25 7.69 10.21
N THR A 183 -5.16 8.16 10.82
CA THR A 183 -5.15 8.58 12.23
C THR A 183 -6.00 9.82 12.44
N ASN A 184 -6.04 10.73 11.47
CA ASN A 184 -6.75 12.01 11.60
C ASN A 184 -8.26 11.87 11.46
N ILE A 185 -8.75 10.84 10.76
CA ILE A 185 -10.18 10.66 10.49
C ILE A 185 -10.80 9.43 11.17
N GLY A 186 -10.00 8.60 11.82
CA GLY A 186 -10.50 7.42 12.53
C GLY A 186 -10.92 6.25 11.63
N LEU A 187 -10.57 6.27 10.35
CA LEU A 187 -10.82 5.21 9.36
C LEU A 187 -9.48 4.72 8.81
N VAL A 188 -9.34 3.42 8.54
CA VAL A 188 -8.06 2.82 8.12
C VAL A 188 -8.29 1.84 6.97
N LYS A 189 -7.38 1.80 5.99
CA LYS A 189 -7.39 0.72 5.00
C LYS A 189 -7.11 -0.61 5.72
N PRO A 190 -7.76 -1.73 5.38
CA PRO A 190 -8.59 -1.97 4.19
C PRO A 190 -10.10 -1.68 4.36
N ASP A 191 -10.51 -0.99 5.42
CA ASP A 191 -11.92 -0.63 5.60
C ASP A 191 -12.41 0.25 4.44
N ALA A 192 -13.42 -0.21 3.70
CA ALA A 192 -13.94 0.50 2.53
C ALA A 192 -14.43 1.92 2.86
N ARG A 193 -14.81 2.20 4.11
CA ARG A 193 -15.32 3.50 4.55
C ARG A 193 -14.30 4.62 4.35
N ILE A 194 -13.00 4.34 4.42
CA ILE A 194 -11.97 5.38 4.17
C ILE A 194 -12.03 5.89 2.73
N PHE A 195 -12.26 4.99 1.77
CA PHE A 195 -12.38 5.33 0.36
C PHE A 195 -13.73 5.98 0.06
N GLN A 196 -14.81 5.46 0.65
CA GLN A 196 -16.16 6.03 0.52
C GLN A 196 -16.22 7.46 1.06
N PHE A 197 -15.56 7.73 2.18
CA PHE A 197 -15.42 9.08 2.74
C PHE A 197 -14.83 10.08 1.73
N VAL A 198 -13.80 9.67 0.99
CA VAL A 198 -13.19 10.51 -0.06
C VAL A 198 -14.13 10.69 -1.24
N LEU A 199 -14.76 9.61 -1.71
CA LEU A 199 -15.74 9.66 -2.80
C LEU A 199 -16.91 10.59 -2.48
N GLU A 200 -17.45 10.53 -1.28
CA GLU A 200 -18.53 11.40 -0.79
C GLU A 200 -18.07 12.86 -0.73
N LYS A 201 -16.87 13.12 -0.19
CA LYS A 201 -16.29 14.48 -0.12
C LYS A 201 -16.10 15.10 -1.51
N LEU A 202 -15.79 14.27 -2.51
CA LEU A 202 -15.65 14.68 -3.91
C LEU A 202 -16.95 14.62 -4.73
N LYS A 203 -18.04 14.07 -4.17
CA LYS A 203 -19.32 13.80 -4.86
C LYS A 203 -19.14 12.94 -6.11
N LEU A 204 -18.34 11.87 -5.99
CA LEU A 204 -18.03 10.92 -7.07
C LEU A 204 -18.57 9.53 -6.76
N SER A 205 -18.84 8.75 -7.82
CA SER A 205 -19.05 7.30 -7.68
C SER A 205 -17.72 6.55 -7.73
N SER A 206 -17.68 5.35 -7.14
CA SER A 206 -16.47 4.51 -7.11
C SER A 206 -15.93 4.18 -8.50
N GLY A 207 -16.82 4.06 -9.50
CA GLY A 207 -16.47 3.85 -10.90
C GLY A 207 -15.68 4.99 -11.53
N GLN A 208 -15.57 6.16 -10.91
CA GLN A 208 -14.83 7.32 -11.41
C GLN A 208 -13.41 7.44 -10.82
N ALA A 209 -13.05 6.55 -9.90
CA ALA A 209 -11.75 6.54 -9.24
C ALA A 209 -10.90 5.33 -9.67
N ILE A 210 -9.59 5.50 -9.58
CA ILE A 210 -8.60 4.42 -9.56
C ILE A 210 -7.75 4.60 -8.30
N HIS A 211 -7.50 3.54 -7.54
CA HIS A 211 -6.54 3.55 -6.44
C HIS A 211 -5.20 2.93 -6.86
N ILE A 212 -4.10 3.49 -6.37
CA ILE A 212 -2.73 3.04 -6.63
C ILE A 212 -2.02 2.89 -5.29
N GLY A 213 -1.53 1.69 -4.99
CA GLY A 213 -0.80 1.40 -3.75
C GLY A 213 -0.02 0.09 -3.82
N ASP A 214 0.86 -0.14 -2.86
CA ASP A 214 1.82 -1.25 -2.84
C ASP A 214 1.35 -2.46 -2.01
N LEU A 215 0.58 -2.23 -0.94
CA LEU A 215 0.15 -3.29 -0.04
C LEU A 215 -1.13 -3.99 -0.53
N TYR A 216 -1.05 -5.31 -0.73
CA TYR A 216 -2.17 -6.06 -1.31
C TYR A 216 -3.41 -6.08 -0.41
N GLY A 217 -3.26 -6.32 0.90
CA GLY A 217 -4.38 -6.30 1.84
C GLY A 217 -4.95 -4.90 1.99
N SER A 218 -4.13 -3.94 2.40
CA SER A 218 -4.57 -2.57 2.67
C SER A 218 -5.06 -1.83 1.41
N ASP A 219 -4.25 -1.78 0.34
CA ASP A 219 -4.55 -0.96 -0.84
C ASP A 219 -5.41 -1.70 -1.86
N VAL A 220 -4.98 -2.89 -2.26
CA VAL A 220 -5.65 -3.62 -3.33
C VAL A 220 -7.01 -4.10 -2.89
N MET A 221 -7.08 -4.87 -1.81
CA MET A 221 -8.37 -5.36 -1.33
C MET A 221 -9.23 -4.24 -0.75
N GLY A 222 -8.64 -3.23 -0.09
CA GLY A 222 -9.36 -2.06 0.39
C GLY A 222 -10.08 -1.29 -0.72
N GLY A 223 -9.38 -0.96 -1.80
CA GLY A 223 -9.98 -0.27 -2.96
C GLY A 223 -11.06 -1.11 -3.64
N LEU A 224 -10.81 -2.40 -3.82
CA LEU A 224 -11.79 -3.32 -4.42
C LEU A 224 -13.08 -3.45 -3.58
N ASN A 225 -12.97 -3.48 -2.24
CA ASN A 225 -14.14 -3.52 -1.35
C ASN A 225 -14.98 -2.24 -1.45
N ALA A 226 -14.35 -1.10 -1.77
CA ALA A 226 -15.03 0.16 -2.04
C ALA A 226 -15.61 0.26 -3.47
N GLY A 227 -15.45 -0.80 -4.29
CA GLY A 227 -15.88 -0.81 -5.68
C GLY A 227 -15.05 0.08 -6.61
N ILE A 228 -13.82 0.41 -6.20
CA ILE A 228 -12.88 1.24 -6.96
C ILE A 228 -11.96 0.32 -7.77
N ASP A 229 -11.60 0.75 -8.98
CA ASP A 229 -10.58 0.06 -9.77
C ASP A 229 -9.20 0.26 -9.16
N VAL A 230 -8.35 -0.77 -9.18
CA VAL A 230 -7.04 -0.70 -8.51
C VAL A 230 -5.90 -1.05 -9.47
N ILE A 231 -4.82 -0.27 -9.39
CA ILE A 231 -3.51 -0.61 -9.92
C ILE A 231 -2.62 -0.96 -8.72
N TRP A 232 -2.15 -2.20 -8.69
CA TRP A 232 -1.21 -2.67 -7.69
C TRP A 232 0.22 -2.35 -8.10
N LEU A 233 0.92 -1.54 -7.31
CA LEU A 233 2.33 -1.26 -7.46
C LEU A 233 3.15 -2.33 -6.73
N ASN A 234 3.47 -3.43 -7.41
CA ASN A 234 4.19 -4.55 -6.82
C ASN A 234 5.72 -4.36 -6.90
N ASN A 235 6.23 -3.30 -6.29
CA ASN A 235 7.66 -2.99 -6.24
C ASN A 235 8.45 -3.86 -5.24
N HIS A 236 7.76 -4.69 -4.44
CA HIS A 236 8.35 -5.64 -3.49
C HIS A 236 8.61 -7.03 -4.09
N GLY A 237 8.26 -7.25 -5.38
CA GLY A 237 8.48 -8.51 -6.09
C GLY A 237 7.71 -9.69 -5.49
N ILE A 238 6.50 -9.43 -5.00
CA ILE A 238 5.60 -10.46 -4.46
C ILE A 238 5.10 -11.28 -5.64
N GLN A 239 5.12 -12.62 -5.55
CA GLN A 239 4.55 -13.41 -6.63
C GLN A 239 3.05 -13.11 -6.76
N LYS A 240 2.62 -12.73 -7.96
CA LYS A 240 1.21 -12.48 -8.28
C LYS A 240 0.34 -13.64 -7.80
N LEU A 241 -0.76 -13.31 -7.15
CA LEU A 241 -1.78 -14.31 -6.83
C LEU A 241 -2.37 -14.86 -8.12
N ASN A 242 -2.27 -16.16 -8.31
CA ASN A 242 -2.84 -16.83 -9.46
C ASN A 242 -4.34 -16.50 -9.58
N GLY A 243 -4.69 -15.77 -10.64
CA GLY A 243 -6.04 -15.33 -10.96
C GLY A 243 -6.51 -14.01 -10.33
N SER A 244 -5.61 -13.22 -9.72
CA SER A 244 -5.92 -11.82 -9.40
C SER A 244 -6.17 -11.01 -10.68
N GLN A 245 -7.33 -10.34 -10.71
CA GLN A 245 -7.81 -9.54 -11.84
C GLN A 245 -7.36 -8.08 -11.76
N VAL A 246 -6.48 -7.77 -10.82
CA VAL A 246 -5.94 -6.44 -10.58
C VAL A 246 -4.80 -6.18 -11.57
N ILE A 247 -4.75 -4.96 -12.09
CA ILE A 247 -3.64 -4.56 -12.94
C ILE A 247 -2.43 -4.34 -12.05
N GLU A 248 -1.35 -5.02 -12.41
CA GLU A 248 -0.10 -5.01 -11.67
C GLU A 248 0.96 -4.30 -12.50
N VAL A 249 1.76 -3.48 -11.82
CA VAL A 249 2.89 -2.75 -12.39
C VAL A 249 4.03 -2.77 -11.38
N GLU A 250 5.26 -2.71 -11.86
CA GLU A 250 6.45 -2.74 -11.00
C GLU A 250 7.00 -1.32 -10.72
N SER A 251 6.49 -0.31 -11.43
CA SER A 251 6.96 1.08 -11.30
C SER A 251 5.90 2.13 -11.61
N LEU A 252 6.07 3.34 -11.07
CA LEU A 252 5.24 4.50 -11.41
C LEU A 252 5.38 4.92 -12.88
N THR A 253 6.51 4.58 -13.52
CA THR A 253 6.68 4.77 -14.96
C THR A 253 5.74 3.88 -15.77
N GLU A 254 5.50 2.64 -15.33
CA GLU A 254 4.53 1.75 -15.96
C GLU A 254 3.09 2.21 -15.73
N VAL A 255 2.76 2.73 -14.54
CA VAL A 255 1.48 3.41 -14.30
C VAL A 255 1.26 4.50 -15.34
N LYS A 256 2.25 5.39 -15.52
CA LYS A 256 2.16 6.50 -16.48
C LYS A 256 1.94 5.98 -17.91
N LYS A 257 2.69 4.95 -18.33
CA LYS A 257 2.49 4.32 -19.66
C LYS A 257 1.09 3.76 -19.79
N LEU A 258 0.62 3.00 -18.79
CA LEU A 258 -0.71 2.38 -18.78
C LEU A 258 -1.82 3.42 -18.93
N LEU A 259 -1.77 4.51 -18.16
CA LEU A 259 -2.75 5.61 -18.22
C LEU A 259 -2.54 6.51 -19.46
N GLY A 260 -1.36 6.49 -20.06
CA GLY A 260 -1.04 7.20 -21.30
C GLY A 260 -1.51 6.50 -22.58
N LEU A 261 -1.76 5.18 -22.54
CA LEU A 261 -2.27 4.39 -23.67
C LEU A 261 -3.72 4.76 -24.06
N GLU A 262 -4.38 5.69 -23.36
CA GLU A 262 -5.63 6.32 -23.79
C GLU A 262 -5.50 7.18 -25.08
N ILE A 263 -4.30 7.28 -25.69
CA ILE A 263 -4.01 8.22 -26.78
C ILE A 263 -4.01 7.59 -28.19
N ASP A 264 -3.97 6.26 -28.36
CA ASP A 264 -3.83 5.64 -29.69
C ASP A 264 -5.11 4.98 -30.25
N SER A 265 -6.29 5.28 -29.68
CA SER A 265 -7.56 4.67 -30.11
C SER A 265 -8.53 5.63 -30.82
N PHE A 266 -8.01 6.71 -31.43
CA PHE A 266 -8.75 7.55 -32.38
C PHE A 266 -8.23 7.39 -33.80
#